data_AF-A0A1V6KH77-F1
#
_entry.id   AF-A0A1V6KH77-F1
#
_cell.length_a   1.000
_cell.length_b   1.000
_cell.length_c   1.000
_cell.angle_alpha   90.00
_cell.angle_beta   90.00
_cell.angle_gamma   90.00
#
_symmetry.space_group_name_H-M   'P 1'
#
loop_
_entity.id
_entity.type
_entity.pdbx_description
1 polymer ?
#
loop_
_entity_poly.entity_id
_entity_poly.type
_entity_poly.pdbx_seq_one_letter_code
_entity_poly.pdbx_strand_id
1 'polypeptide(L)'
;MVIDNLAKRLDPVELAAGQFAWCSVFSFAAAMIFEKISSHAVLDALVPILYGGLGSVGVGYTLQVLAQRDAPPAHSSIIMCLEGVFATLGGILLLSESPSLRTMLGSVLMLLGMLATQWDVIFSGRSKQA
;
A
#
# COMPACT_ATOMS: atom_id res chain seq x y z
N MET A 1 -19.35 0.84 -11.03
CA MET A 1 -18.47 1.28 -9.93
C MET A 1 -18.24 2.78 -10.06
N VAL A 2 -18.49 3.57 -9.02
CA VAL A 2 -18.34 5.04 -9.05
C VAL A 2 -16.88 5.45 -9.32
N ILE A 3 -15.93 4.60 -8.92
CA ILE A 3 -14.49 4.75 -9.17
C ILE A 3 -14.16 4.60 -10.67
N ASP A 4 -14.87 3.73 -11.40
CA ASP A 4 -14.63 3.44 -12.83
C ASP A 4 -14.98 4.64 -13.75
N ASN A 5 -15.92 5.48 -13.31
CA ASN A 5 -16.34 6.68 -14.03
C ASN A 5 -15.46 7.90 -13.70
N LEU A 6 -14.83 7.91 -12.51
CA LEU A 6 -13.91 8.95 -12.05
C LEU A 6 -12.46 8.69 -12.53
N ALA A 7 -12.03 7.42 -12.55
CA ALA A 7 -10.72 7.00 -13.03
C ALA A 7 -10.49 7.26 -14.53
N LYS A 8 -11.55 7.49 -15.31
CA LYS A 8 -11.44 7.93 -16.72
C LYS A 8 -11.11 9.41 -16.88
N ARG A 9 -11.15 10.21 -15.80
CA ARG A 9 -10.99 11.67 -15.84
C ARG A 9 -9.97 12.24 -14.86
N LEU A 10 -9.61 11.49 -13.82
CA LEU A 10 -8.63 11.88 -12.79
C LEU A 10 -7.47 10.89 -12.79
N ASP A 11 -6.25 11.41 -12.67
CA ASP A 11 -5.06 10.58 -12.53
C ASP A 11 -5.14 9.74 -11.24
N PRO A 12 -4.69 8.46 -11.24
CA PRO A 12 -4.70 7.59 -10.07
C PRO A 12 -4.08 8.21 -8.81
N VAL A 13 -3.12 9.13 -9.00
CA VAL A 13 -2.43 9.88 -7.94
C VAL A 13 -3.39 10.83 -7.21
N GLU A 14 -4.28 11.53 -7.93
CA GLU A 14 -5.23 12.47 -7.32
C GLU A 14 -6.28 11.74 -6.48
N LEU A 15 -6.72 10.57 -6.94
CA LEU A 15 -7.63 9.70 -6.18
C LEU A 15 -6.98 9.17 -4.90
N ALA A 16 -5.73 8.71 -4.98
CA ALA A 16 -4.98 8.25 -3.81
C ALA A 16 -4.75 9.37 -2.79
N ALA A 17 -4.41 10.58 -3.26
CA ALA A 17 -4.26 11.76 -2.41
C ALA A 17 -5.56 12.10 -1.66
N GLY A 18 -6.71 12.03 -2.34
CA GLY A 18 -8.02 12.22 -1.72
C GLY A 18 -8.33 11.16 -0.65
N GLN A 19 -7.99 9.89 -0.90
CA GLN A 19 -8.18 8.82 0.07
C GLN A 19 -7.29 9.01 1.31
N PHE A 20 -6.01 9.35 1.14
CA PHE A 20 -5.11 9.60 2.26
C PHE A 20 -5.55 10.81 3.08
N ALA A 21 -6.04 11.87 2.44
CA ALA A 21 -6.60 13.03 3.14
C ALA A 21 -7.82 12.65 3.99
N TRP A 22 -8.77 11.90 3.41
CA TRP A 22 -9.96 11.46 4.13
C TRP A 22 -9.63 10.48 5.27
N CYS A 23 -8.68 9.57 5.04
CA CYS A 23 -8.17 8.65 6.05
C CYS A 23 -7.50 9.41 7.21
N SER A 24 -6.71 10.44 6.91
CA SER A 24 -6.08 11.31 7.92
C SER A 24 -7.12 12.03 8.78
N VAL A 25 -8.16 12.60 8.17
CA VAL A 25 -9.26 13.28 8.90
C VAL A 25 -9.98 12.31 9.83
N PHE A 26 -10.35 11.13 9.33
CA PHE A 26 -11.02 10.13 10.17
C PHE A 26 -10.13 9.54 11.25
N SER A 27 -8.86 9.27 10.95
CA SER A 27 -7.90 8.79 11.93
C SER A 27 -7.68 9.82 13.04
N PHE A 28 -7.59 11.11 12.70
CA PHE A 28 -7.50 12.19 13.68
C PHE A 28 -8.77 12.31 14.53
N ALA A 29 -9.95 12.22 13.92
CA ALA A 29 -11.22 12.22 14.64
C ALA A 29 -11.33 11.03 15.61
N ALA A 30 -10.90 9.83 15.18
CA ALA A 30 -10.88 8.64 16.02
C ALA A 30 -9.88 8.78 17.17
N ALA A 31 -8.68 9.32 16.92
CA ALA A 31 -7.67 9.55 17.96
C ALA A 31 -8.19 10.49 19.06
N MET A 32 -8.92 11.56 18.71
CA MET A 32 -9.54 12.46 19.71
C MET A 32 -10.61 11.78 20.58
N ILE A 33 -11.28 10.75 20.06
CA ILE A 33 -12.37 10.05 20.77
C ILE A 33 -11.82 8.90 21.62
N PHE A 34 -10.81 8.17 21.14
CA PHE A 34 -10.35 6.92 21.73
C PHE A 34 -9.01 7.00 22.48
N GLU A 35 -8.14 7.97 22.17
CA GLU A 35 -6.80 8.07 22.77
C GLU A 35 -6.67 9.25 23.75
N LYS A 36 -5.93 9.04 24.84
CA LYS A 36 -5.44 10.14 25.69
C LYS A 36 -4.25 10.78 24.99
N ILE A 37 -4.46 11.92 24.34
CA ILE A 37 -3.41 12.70 23.69
C ILE A 37 -2.46 13.25 24.77
N SER A 38 -1.37 12.52 25.02
CA SER A 38 -0.25 12.99 25.82
C SER A 38 0.78 13.63 24.89
N SER A 39 1.14 14.88 25.13
CA SER A 39 2.14 15.62 24.33
C SER A 39 3.49 14.91 24.28
N HIS A 40 3.86 14.17 25.34
CA HIS A 40 5.08 13.36 25.38
C HIS A 40 5.02 12.16 24.44
N ALA A 41 3.88 11.46 24.39
CA ALA A 41 3.72 10.30 23.51
C ALA A 41 3.76 10.69 22.02
N VAL A 42 3.22 11.87 21.68
CA VAL A 42 3.29 12.41 20.32
C VAL A 42 4.71 12.77 19.93
N LEU A 43 5.50 13.35 20.85
CA LEU A 43 6.91 13.69 20.61
C LEU A 43 7.76 12.43 20.41
N ASP A 44 7.55 11.39 21.22
CA ASP A 44 8.27 10.12 21.08
C ASP A 44 7.88 9.38 19.79
N ALA A 45 6.62 9.48 19.35
CA ALA A 45 6.16 8.89 18.10
C ALA A 45 6.40 9.75 16.86
N LEU A 46 6.88 10.99 17.01
CA LEU A 46 7.03 11.95 15.90
C LEU A 46 7.98 11.42 14.82
N VAL A 47 9.11 10.85 15.23
CA VAL A 47 10.13 10.31 14.32
C VAL A 47 9.59 9.13 13.50
N PRO A 48 9.00 8.07 14.09
CA PRO A 48 8.42 6.98 13.31
C PRO A 48 7.21 7.42 12.46
N ILE A 49 6.41 8.40 12.91
CA ILE A 49 5.31 8.95 12.10
C ILE A 49 5.85 9.71 10.87
N LEU A 50 6.88 10.54 11.04
CA LEU A 50 7.50 11.25 9.93
C LEU A 50 8.21 10.29 8.98
N TYR A 51 8.93 9.29 9.51
CA TYR A 51 9.60 8.28 8.70
C TYR A 51 8.60 7.43 7.90
N GLY A 52 7.52 6.97 8.54
CA GLY A 52 6.46 6.22 7.87
C GLY A 52 5.68 7.09 6.87
N GLY A 53 5.36 8.33 7.22
CA GLY A 53 4.60 9.25 6.38
C GLY A 53 5.39 9.73 5.16
N LEU A 54 6.56 10.35 5.37
CA LEU A 54 7.38 10.83 4.25
C LEU A 54 8.08 9.69 3.51
N GLY A 55 8.69 8.75 4.23
CA GLY A 55 9.48 7.69 3.63
C GLY A 55 8.62 6.66 2.90
N SER A 56 7.58 6.13 3.55
CA SER A 56 6.71 5.12 2.93
C SER A 56 5.69 5.75 1.98
N VAL A 57 4.83 6.64 2.48
CA VAL A 57 3.73 7.20 1.65
C VAL A 57 4.24 8.28 0.69
N GLY A 58 5.08 9.20 1.17
CA GLY A 58 5.60 10.29 0.34
C GLY A 58 6.49 9.80 -0.78
N VAL A 59 7.54 9.03 -0.47
CA VAL A 59 8.51 8.56 -1.46
C VAL A 59 8.09 7.21 -2.06
N GLY A 60 7.84 6.19 -1.23
CA GLY A 60 7.55 4.83 -1.67
C GLY A 60 6.31 4.74 -2.56
N TYR A 61 5.13 5.10 -2.04
CA TYR A 61 3.87 5.03 -2.80
C TYR A 61 3.89 5.92 -4.05
N THR A 62 4.52 7.10 -4.00
CA THR A 62 4.61 7.97 -5.19
C THR A 62 5.48 7.35 -6.28
N LEU A 63 6.65 6.79 -5.93
CA LEU A 63 7.49 6.06 -6.88
C LEU A 63 6.80 4.81 -7.42
N GLN A 64 6.03 4.12 -6.59
CA GLN A 64 5.25 2.95 -6.97
C GLN A 64 4.16 3.28 -7.98
N VAL A 65 3.41 4.37 -7.78
CA VAL A 65 2.40 4.83 -8.75
C VAL A 65 3.05 5.30 -10.05
N LEU A 66 4.19 6.01 -9.97
CA LEU A 66 4.94 6.43 -11.15
C LEU A 66 5.45 5.23 -11.95
N ALA A 67 6.03 4.23 -11.28
CA ALA A 67 6.49 2.99 -11.91
C ALA A 67 5.35 2.22 -12.57
N GLN A 68 4.16 2.18 -11.95
CA GLN A 68 2.97 1.55 -12.53
C GLN A 68 2.43 2.28 -13.75
N ARG A 69 2.61 3.60 -13.84
CA ARG A 69 2.16 4.41 -14.97
C ARG A 69 2.96 4.11 -16.24
N ASP A 70 4.27 3.91 -16.10
CA ASP A 70 5.18 3.80 -17.25
C ASP A 70 5.51 2.33 -17.61
N ALA A 71 5.23 1.35 -16.74
CA ALA A 71 5.51 -0.07 -16.98
C ALA A 71 4.28 -0.90 -17.41
N PRO A 72 4.43 -1.91 -18.29
CA PRO A 72 3.33 -2.78 -18.69
C PRO A 72 2.67 -3.47 -17.47
N PRO A 73 1.34 -3.55 -17.41
CA PRO A 73 0.61 -4.02 -16.21
C PRO A 73 1.01 -5.42 -15.75
N ALA A 74 1.51 -6.26 -16.65
CA ALA A 74 2.04 -7.59 -16.33
C ALA A 74 3.33 -7.54 -15.47
N HIS A 75 4.23 -6.59 -15.71
CA HIS A 75 5.48 -6.48 -14.94
C HIS A 75 5.26 -5.73 -13.61
N SER A 76 4.46 -4.67 -13.60
CA SER A 76 4.19 -3.85 -12.42
C SER A 76 3.47 -4.62 -11.30
N SER A 77 2.54 -5.49 -11.69
CA SER A 77 1.79 -6.35 -10.76
C SER A 77 2.68 -7.37 -10.06
N ILE A 78 3.64 -7.99 -10.75
CA ILE A 78 4.59 -8.94 -10.16
C ILE A 78 5.44 -8.25 -9.09
N ILE A 79 5.93 -7.04 -9.39
CA ILE A 79 6.72 -6.24 -8.44
C ILE A 79 5.89 -5.87 -7.20
N MET A 80 4.63 -5.46 -7.38
CA MET A 80 3.72 -5.21 -6.25
C MET A 80 3.44 -6.43 -5.39
N CYS A 81 3.34 -7.63 -5.98
CA CYS A 81 3.18 -8.85 -5.20
C CYS A 81 4.39 -9.10 -4.29
N LEU A 82 5.59 -8.78 -4.77
CA LEU A 82 6.84 -9.00 -4.05
C LEU A 82 7.10 -7.96 -2.94
N GLU A 83 6.45 -6.79 -3.00
CA GLU A 83 6.61 -5.72 -2.01
C GLU A 83 6.36 -6.22 -0.58
N GLY A 84 5.32 -7.02 -0.35
CA GLY A 84 5.00 -7.58 0.97
C GLY A 84 6.07 -8.57 1.49
N VAL A 85 6.72 -9.31 0.59
CA VAL A 85 7.84 -10.21 0.95
C VAL A 85 9.06 -9.39 1.35
N PHE A 86 9.40 -8.35 0.57
CA PHE A 86 10.49 -7.43 0.90
C PHE A 86 10.22 -6.63 2.18
N ALA A 87 8.98 -6.21 2.43
CA ALA A 87 8.58 -5.56 3.67
C ALA A 87 8.79 -6.50 4.88
N THR A 88 8.42 -7.77 4.75
CA THR A 88 8.63 -8.78 5.81
C THR A 88 10.13 -9.04 6.04
N LEU A 89 10.92 -9.18 4.98
CA LEU A 89 12.38 -9.33 5.07
C LEU A 89 13.05 -8.10 5.69
N GLY A 90 12.60 -6.90 5.32
CA GLY A 90 13.05 -5.64 5.89
C GLY A 90 12.74 -5.52 7.37
N GLY A 91 11.55 -5.97 7.81
CA GLY A 91 11.20 -6.03 9.23
C GLY A 91 12.12 -6.95 10.03
N ILE A 92 12.45 -8.13 9.49
CA ILE A 92 13.38 -9.07 10.13
C ILE A 92 14.80 -8.47 10.21
N LEU A 93 15.28 -7.84 9.14
CA LEU A 93 16.67 -7.38 9.03
C LEU A 93 16.92 -6.03 9.72
N LEU A 94 16.02 -5.05 9.56
CA LEU A 94 16.18 -3.69 10.08
C LEU A 94 15.61 -3.52 11.49
N LEU A 95 14.50 -4.18 11.80
CA LEU A 95 13.84 -4.07 13.11
C LEU A 95 14.27 -5.18 14.09
N SER A 96 15.03 -6.17 13.63
CA SER A 96 15.41 -7.37 14.41
C SER A 96 14.20 -8.06 15.07
N GLU A 97 13.00 -7.90 14.50
CA GLU A 97 11.81 -8.56 15.00
C GLU A 97 11.86 -10.05 14.65
N SER A 98 11.64 -10.90 15.65
CA SER A 98 11.50 -12.34 15.46
C SER A 98 10.34 -12.59 14.49
N PRO A 99 10.58 -13.16 13.29
CA PRO A 99 9.51 -13.41 12.34
C PRO A 99 8.51 -14.38 12.95
N SER A 100 7.33 -13.86 13.31
CA SER A 100 6.23 -14.71 13.72
C SER A 100 5.80 -15.53 12.52
N LEU A 101 5.53 -16.82 12.75
CA LEU A 101 4.89 -17.71 11.78
C LEU A 101 3.66 -17.06 11.13
N ARG A 102 2.96 -16.19 11.86
CA ARG A 102 1.81 -15.40 11.38
C ARG A 102 2.17 -14.41 10.27
N THR A 103 3.24 -13.63 10.44
CA THR A 103 3.66 -12.62 9.46
C THR A 103 4.17 -13.30 8.19
N MET A 104 4.93 -14.39 8.35
CA MET A 104 5.42 -15.16 7.21
C MET A 104 4.26 -15.82 6.43
N LEU A 105 3.32 -16.47 7.11
CA LEU A 105 2.13 -17.04 6.47
C LEU A 105 1.28 -15.96 5.80
N GLY A 106 1.07 -14.82 6.45
CA GLY A 106 0.31 -13.70 5.89
C GLY A 106 0.90 -13.16 4.59
N SER A 107 2.22 -12.95 4.56
CA SER A 107 2.91 -12.48 3.35
C SER A 107 2.79 -13.47 2.17
N VAL A 108 2.91 -14.76 2.45
CA VAL A 108 2.74 -15.83 1.44
C VAL A 108 1.29 -15.87 0.95
N LEU A 109 0.31 -15.74 1.85
CA LEU A 109 -1.12 -15.77 1.50
C LEU A 109 -1.52 -14.57 0.63
N MET A 110 -1.01 -13.36 0.95
CA MET A 110 -1.23 -12.16 0.11
C MET A 110 -0.60 -12.33 -1.28
N LEU A 111 0.62 -12.86 -1.35
CA LEU A 111 1.29 -13.14 -2.62
C LEU A 111 0.51 -14.16 -3.47
N LEU A 112 0.05 -15.26 -2.86
CA LEU A 112 -0.74 -16.28 -3.54
C LEU A 112 -2.10 -15.72 -4.02
N GLY A 113 -2.78 -14.90 -3.21
CA GLY A 113 -4.04 -14.27 -3.60
C GLY A 113 -3.88 -13.32 -4.79
N MET A 114 -2.82 -12.51 -4.79
CA MET A 114 -2.51 -11.60 -5.90
C MET A 114 -2.15 -12.36 -7.18
N LEU A 115 -1.31 -13.40 -7.09
CA LEU A 115 -0.97 -14.26 -8.23
C LEU A 115 -2.19 -14.99 -8.81
N ALA A 116 -3.07 -15.51 -7.95
CA ALA A 116 -4.31 -16.16 -8.37
C ALA A 116 -5.24 -15.18 -9.13
N THR A 117 -5.28 -13.91 -8.71
CA THR A 117 -6.09 -12.88 -9.38
C THR A 117 -5.48 -12.46 -10.73
N GLN A 118 -4.15 -12.38 -10.81
CA GLN A 118 -3.43 -12.09 -12.06
C GLN A 118 -3.53 -13.21 -13.09
N TRP A 119 -3.74 -14.45 -12.66
CA TRP A 119 -3.91 -15.59 -13.55
C TRP A 119 -5.06 -15.38 -14.56
N ASP A 120 -6.19 -14.84 -14.10
CA ASP A 120 -7.33 -14.56 -14.98
C ASP A 120 -7.03 -13.41 -15.95
N VAL A 121 -6.31 -12.36 -15.54
CA VAL A 121 -5.92 -11.25 -16.43
C VAL A 121 -4.95 -11.71 -17.52
N ILE A 122 -3.98 -12.57 -17.17
CA ILE A 122 -2.99 -13.11 -18.12
C ILE A 122 -3.65 -14.07 -19.12
N PHE A 123 -4.63 -14.87 -18.70
CA PHE A 123 -5.33 -15.83 -19.58
C PHE A 123 -6.53 -15.22 -20.34
N SER A 124 -7.23 -14.24 -19.75
CA SER A 124 -8.46 -13.60 -20.28
C SER A 124 -8.18 -12.40 -21.19
N GLY A 125 -6.92 -12.00 -21.37
CA GLY A 125 -6.48 -10.99 -22.34
C GLY A 125 -6.72 -11.34 -23.82
N ARG A 126 -7.30 -12.50 -24.15
CA ARG A 126 -7.67 -12.89 -25.53
C ARG A 126 -9.16 -12.78 -25.88
N SER A 127 -10.06 -12.34 -24.98
CA SER A 127 -11.51 -12.44 -25.22
C SER A 127 -12.31 -11.12 -25.21
N LYS A 128 -11.65 -9.94 -25.19
CA LYS A 128 -12.35 -8.64 -25.33
C LYS A 128 -11.76 -7.73 -26.42
N GLN A 129 -11.47 -8.33 -27.56
CA GLN A 129 -11.47 -7.65 -28.86
C GLN A 129 -12.28 -8.52 -29.85
N ALA A 130 -13.61 -8.47 -29.72
CA ALA A 130 -14.56 -8.91 -30.73
C ALA A 130 -15.73 -7.92 -30.71
#